data_AF-A0A7S1VWL1-F1
#
_entry.id   AF-A0A7S1VWL1-F1
#
_cell.length_a   1.000
_cell.length_b   1.000
_cell.length_c   1.000
_cell.angle_alpha   90.00
_cell.angle_beta   90.00
_cell.angle_gamma   90.00
#
_symmetry.space_group_name_H-M   'P 1'
#
loop_
_entity.id
_entity.type
_entity.pdbx_description
1 polymer ?
#
loop_
_entity_poly.entity_id
_entity_poly.type
_entity_poly.pdbx_seq_one_letter_code
_entity_poly.pdbx_strand_id
1 'polypeptide(L)'
;NWVIKDYDEEFRMVAAKDNQQVRLLRTQVIHIYDDDDDDDVCLNIFNYCRKTLLKMRYYDRRKRRTVFFSCVLLLLLLMVLLVTTFVRESGSVIVTDDGRQQLAAAIVADESAQLQHSSTDTILSSAAAFSTISEVTIPEPFNTTIANINEPFETGRDVPYFFHIPRAAGSTVKDILGRCAYVRIAWNATATMEGLKHARDTQLVQSGQVDMITTQYLHEGATLFDGQEHRGRCFTFMRHPIERAVSLFHYLGIASHEPTYDPQLRYISIEMWARSKRIEHNWMTRFLSNELLGDLTPRHLEIAKAVLRQKCLVGLMEEKSESWLRFQKFFGWQFYTQEMRECRDELLNWKWSGKHRHDLVPEDSPAWELLYKQNILDMELYDYARQLFVEQRSLFQSD
;
A
#
# COMPACT_ATOMS: atom_id res chain seq x y z
N ASN A 1 21.13 33.72 49.63
CA ASN A 1 19.96 33.30 50.43
C ASN A 1 18.74 33.38 49.53
N TRP A 2 18.27 32.34 48.85
CA TRP A 2 18.19 30.91 49.17
C TRP A 2 18.48 30.04 47.95
N VAL A 3 18.90 28.79 48.18
CA VAL A 3 19.31 27.79 47.18
C VAL A 3 18.48 26.51 47.38
N ILE A 4 18.31 25.74 46.29
CA ILE A 4 17.98 24.29 46.12
C ILE A 4 16.47 23.95 46.29
N LYS A 5 15.78 23.32 45.32
CA LYS A 5 16.04 21.97 44.79
C LYS A 5 15.59 21.70 43.35
N ASP A 6 16.49 21.00 42.65
CA ASP A 6 16.26 20.15 41.49
C ASP A 6 15.11 19.16 41.71
N TYR A 7 14.24 19.08 40.72
CA TYR A 7 13.35 17.95 40.43
C TYR A 7 13.62 17.52 38.98
N ASP A 8 14.84 17.04 38.70
CA ASP A 8 15.22 16.43 37.42
C ASP A 8 15.81 15.05 37.72
N GLU A 9 14.96 14.04 37.90
CA GLU A 9 15.37 12.63 37.71
C GLU A 9 14.19 11.63 37.55
N GLU A 10 12.96 11.98 37.93
CA GLU A 10 11.79 11.07 37.76
C GLU A 10 11.03 11.25 36.43
N PHE A 11 11.30 12.32 35.66
CA PHE A 11 10.68 12.56 34.35
C PHE A 11 11.46 11.98 33.16
N ARG A 12 12.66 11.42 33.40
CA ARG A 12 13.53 10.89 32.33
C ARG A 12 13.30 9.41 31.99
N MET A 13 12.44 8.69 32.71
CA MET A 13 12.13 7.28 32.39
C MET A 13 10.76 7.02 31.75
N VAL A 14 9.88 8.03 31.68
CA VAL A 14 8.59 7.90 30.97
C VAL A 14 8.63 8.53 29.56
N ALA A 15 9.56 9.45 29.30
CA ALA A 15 9.72 10.11 27.99
C ALA A 15 10.59 9.33 26.97
N ALA A 16 11.15 8.17 27.34
CA ALA A 16 12.00 7.37 26.45
C ALA A 16 11.22 6.34 25.59
N LYS A 17 9.97 5.99 25.97
CA LYS A 17 9.12 5.08 25.17
C LYS A 17 8.23 5.79 24.15
N ASP A 18 8.02 7.09 24.31
CA ASP A 18 7.14 7.88 23.45
C ASP A 18 7.87 8.54 22.25
N ASN A 19 9.21 8.53 22.28
CA ASN A 19 10.03 9.22 21.27
C ASN A 19 10.16 8.43 19.94
N GLN A 20 9.75 7.16 19.93
CA GLN A 20 9.67 6.35 18.69
C GLN A 20 8.38 6.64 17.92
N GLN A 21 7.26 6.91 18.63
CA GLN A 21 6.00 7.37 18.02
C GLN A 21 6.05 8.83 17.55
N VAL A 22 6.74 9.72 18.27
CA VAL A 22 6.86 11.13 17.85
C VAL A 22 7.84 11.30 16.67
N ARG A 23 8.80 10.39 16.47
CA ARG A 23 9.66 10.35 15.26
C ARG A 23 9.00 9.69 14.05
N LEU A 24 8.00 8.83 14.24
CA LEU A 24 7.16 8.29 13.16
C LEU A 24 6.36 9.37 12.40
N LEU A 25 6.25 10.59 12.95
CA LEU A 25 5.58 11.72 12.29
C LEU A 25 6.43 12.45 11.23
N ARG A 26 7.73 12.17 11.10
CA ARG A 26 8.63 12.89 10.17
C ARG A 26 8.82 12.24 8.80
N THR A 27 8.45 10.97 8.69
CA THR A 27 8.12 10.29 7.45
C THR A 27 6.83 9.58 7.78
N GLN A 28 5.68 10.21 7.49
CA GLN A 28 4.42 9.48 7.52
C GLN A 28 4.58 8.36 6.50
N VAL A 29 4.90 7.16 6.99
CA VAL A 29 4.75 5.95 6.20
C VAL A 29 3.29 5.94 5.84
N ILE A 30 2.99 6.20 4.56
CA ILE A 30 1.61 6.26 4.11
C ILE A 30 1.09 4.85 4.19
N HIS A 31 0.28 4.61 5.21
CA HIS A 31 -0.42 3.35 5.41
C HIS A 31 -1.60 3.36 4.45
N ILE A 32 -1.45 2.67 3.31
CA ILE A 32 -2.50 2.59 2.28
C ILE A 32 -3.33 1.32 2.51
N TYR A 33 -4.54 1.53 3.01
CA TYR A 33 -5.63 0.60 3.15
C TYR A 33 -6.48 0.67 1.89
N ASP A 34 -6.16 -0.16 0.89
CA ASP A 34 -7.11 -0.48 -0.18
C ASP A 34 -8.24 -1.36 0.41
N ASP A 35 -9.10 -0.75 1.24
CA ASP A 35 -10.41 -1.24 1.64
C ASP A 35 -11.44 -0.61 0.70
N ASP A 36 -11.31 -0.92 -0.60
CA ASP A 36 -12.34 -0.65 -1.62
C ASP A 36 -13.55 -1.61 -1.48
N ASP A 37 -13.59 -2.45 -0.45
CA ASP A 37 -14.81 -3.13 -0.04
C ASP A 37 -15.68 -2.10 0.68
N ASP A 38 -16.49 -1.39 -0.10
CA ASP A 38 -17.73 -0.80 0.40
C ASP A 38 -18.39 -1.85 1.31
N ASP A 39 -18.46 -1.56 2.61
CA ASP A 39 -19.40 -2.11 3.56
C ASP A 39 -20.83 -1.69 3.17
N ASP A 40 -21.22 -1.94 1.93
CA ASP A 40 -22.59 -1.90 1.53
C ASP A 40 -23.23 -3.19 2.04
N VAL A 41 -23.71 -3.12 3.28
CA VAL A 41 -24.56 -4.12 3.92
C VAL A 41 -25.68 -4.54 2.94
N CYS A 42 -26.12 -3.64 2.05
CA CYS A 42 -27.07 -3.98 1.00
C CYS A 42 -26.47 -4.91 -0.07
N LEU A 43 -25.23 -4.71 -0.52
CA LEU A 43 -24.58 -5.56 -1.53
C LEU A 43 -24.25 -6.95 -0.97
N ASN A 44 -23.88 -7.05 0.31
CA ASN A 44 -23.69 -8.32 1.01
C ASN A 44 -25.02 -9.06 1.22
N ILE A 45 -26.10 -8.35 1.60
CA ILE A 45 -27.45 -8.91 1.64
C ILE A 45 -27.90 -9.33 0.23
N PHE A 46 -27.62 -8.54 -0.80
CA PHE A 46 -28.01 -8.83 -2.17
C PHE A 46 -27.26 -10.05 -2.73
N ASN A 47 -25.97 -10.18 -2.44
CA ASN A 47 -25.15 -11.33 -2.83
C ASN A 47 -25.51 -12.59 -2.02
N TYR A 48 -25.83 -12.46 -0.73
CA TYR A 48 -26.36 -13.55 0.08
C TYR A 48 -27.74 -14.00 -0.43
N CYS A 49 -28.64 -13.06 -0.73
CA CYS A 49 -29.96 -13.34 -1.33
C CYS A 49 -29.80 -13.96 -2.71
N ARG A 50 -28.89 -13.48 -3.55
CA ARG A 50 -28.60 -14.02 -4.88
C ARG A 50 -28.03 -15.44 -4.82
N LYS A 51 -27.07 -15.71 -3.93
CA LYS A 51 -26.53 -17.07 -3.69
C LYS A 51 -27.62 -18.01 -3.16
N THR A 52 -28.50 -17.51 -2.29
CA THR A 52 -29.62 -18.29 -1.73
C THR A 52 -30.70 -18.56 -2.79
N LEU A 53 -31.02 -17.58 -3.64
CA LEU A 53 -31.98 -17.69 -4.76
C LEU A 53 -31.46 -18.61 -5.89
N LEU A 54 -30.15 -18.61 -6.16
CA LEU A 54 -29.53 -19.55 -7.10
C LEU A 54 -29.58 -20.99 -6.58
N LYS A 55 -29.40 -21.20 -5.26
CA LYS A 55 -29.63 -22.50 -4.60
C LYS A 55 -31.11 -22.92 -4.58
N MET A 56 -32.06 -22.01 -4.76
CA MET A 56 -33.51 -22.31 -4.77
C MET A 56 -34.03 -22.94 -6.06
N ARG A 57 -33.24 -23.07 -7.13
CA ARG A 57 -33.65 -23.82 -8.34
C ARG A 57 -33.92 -25.31 -8.07
N TYR A 58 -33.50 -25.85 -6.92
CA TYR A 58 -33.63 -27.26 -6.56
C TYR A 58 -34.69 -27.58 -5.48
N TYR A 59 -35.45 -26.61 -4.95
CA TYR A 59 -36.41 -26.84 -3.86
C TYR A 59 -37.89 -26.86 -4.30
N ASP A 60 -38.67 -27.72 -3.64
CA ASP A 60 -40.12 -27.93 -3.81
C ASP A 60 -40.95 -26.63 -3.66
N ARG A 61 -42.02 -26.49 -4.45
CA ARG A 61 -42.84 -25.26 -4.63
C ARG A 61 -43.41 -24.71 -3.32
N ARG A 62 -43.69 -25.55 -2.33
CA ARG A 62 -44.25 -25.13 -1.02
C ARG A 62 -43.24 -24.35 -0.18
N LYS A 63 -41.97 -24.77 -0.15
CA LYS A 63 -40.91 -24.10 0.62
C LYS A 63 -40.51 -22.75 0.02
N ARG A 64 -40.66 -22.55 -1.30
CA ARG A 64 -40.39 -21.27 -1.97
C ARG A 64 -41.30 -20.14 -1.48
N ARG A 65 -42.59 -20.44 -1.23
CA ARG A 65 -43.54 -19.43 -0.73
C ARG A 65 -43.16 -18.96 0.67
N THR A 66 -42.84 -19.89 1.57
CA THR A 66 -42.47 -19.55 2.95
C THR A 66 -41.21 -18.69 2.99
N VAL A 67 -40.15 -19.04 2.25
CA VAL A 67 -38.92 -18.24 2.26
C VAL A 67 -39.12 -16.87 1.59
N PHE A 68 -39.94 -16.80 0.54
CA PHE A 68 -40.29 -15.52 -0.09
C PHE A 68 -41.02 -14.59 0.90
N PHE A 69 -42.05 -15.08 1.60
CA PHE A 69 -42.75 -14.29 2.60
C PHE A 69 -41.85 -13.88 3.78
N SER A 70 -40.94 -14.75 4.23
CA SER A 70 -39.96 -14.40 5.26
C SER A 70 -39.00 -13.30 4.79
N CYS A 71 -38.52 -13.32 3.55
CA CYS A 71 -37.64 -12.27 3.02
C CYS A 71 -38.38 -10.93 2.87
N VAL A 72 -39.63 -10.94 2.39
CA VAL A 72 -40.46 -9.73 2.28
C VAL A 72 -40.74 -9.13 3.66
N LEU A 73 -41.04 -9.95 4.66
CA LEU A 73 -41.24 -9.48 6.03
C LEU A 73 -39.99 -8.84 6.63
N LEU A 74 -38.81 -9.42 6.35
CA LEU A 74 -37.52 -8.92 6.84
C LEU A 74 -37.15 -7.58 6.19
N LEU A 75 -37.44 -7.41 4.89
CA LEU A 75 -37.29 -6.16 4.17
C LEU A 75 -38.23 -5.06 4.70
N LEU A 76 -39.48 -5.40 5.01
CA LEU A 76 -40.43 -4.46 5.62
C LEU A 76 -39.99 -4.00 7.01
N LEU A 77 -39.45 -4.91 7.83
CA LEU A 77 -38.90 -4.58 9.15
C LEU A 77 -37.68 -3.65 9.04
N LEU A 78 -36.79 -3.90 8.07
CA LEU A 78 -35.65 -3.02 7.78
C LEU A 78 -36.10 -1.63 7.34
N MET A 79 -37.12 -1.53 6.48
CA MET A 79 -37.68 -0.23 6.07
C MET A 79 -38.28 0.53 7.26
N VAL A 80 -38.96 -0.15 8.19
CA VAL A 80 -39.48 0.49 9.42
C VAL A 80 -38.34 0.97 10.33
N LEU A 81 -37.25 0.20 10.45
CA LEU A 81 -36.06 0.60 11.20
C LEU A 81 -35.36 1.82 10.58
N LEU A 82 -35.27 1.88 9.26
CA LEU A 82 -34.69 3.03 8.54
C LEU A 82 -35.56 4.29 8.68
N VAL A 83 -36.89 4.16 8.62
CA VAL A 83 -37.79 5.31 8.80
C VAL A 83 -37.75 5.83 10.25
N THR A 84 -37.69 4.93 11.24
CA THR A 84 -37.65 5.32 12.66
C THR A 84 -36.32 5.95 13.07
N THR A 85 -35.21 5.56 12.46
CA THR A 85 -33.90 6.21 12.66
C THR A 85 -33.86 7.59 11.99
N PHE A 86 -34.40 7.73 10.79
CA PHE A 86 -34.46 9.02 10.07
C PHE A 86 -35.32 10.08 10.79
N VAL A 87 -36.45 9.67 11.38
CA VAL A 87 -37.30 10.58 12.18
C VAL A 87 -36.61 11.04 13.47
N ARG A 88 -35.66 10.27 14.00
CA ARG A 88 -34.95 10.60 15.25
C ARG A 88 -33.87 11.67 15.08
N GLU A 89 -33.29 11.81 13.90
CA GLU A 89 -32.26 12.84 13.61
C GLU A 89 -32.85 14.21 13.23
N SER A 90 -34.14 14.29 12.94
CA SER A 90 -34.79 15.55 12.50
C SER A 90 -35.18 16.48 13.67
N GLY A 91 -34.86 16.14 14.92
CA GLY A 91 -35.33 16.86 16.11
C GLY A 91 -34.21 17.27 17.06
N SER A 92 -33.42 18.28 16.71
CA SER A 92 -32.85 19.28 17.65
C SER A 92 -31.83 20.19 16.95
N VAL A 93 -32.27 21.39 16.55
CA VAL A 93 -31.38 22.54 16.33
C VAL A 93 -31.85 23.61 17.31
N ILE A 94 -31.09 23.81 18.39
CA ILE A 94 -31.20 24.99 19.25
C ILE A 94 -29.91 25.79 19.07
N VAL A 95 -30.11 27.01 18.59
CA VAL A 95 -29.15 28.10 18.49
C VAL A 95 -28.89 28.66 19.88
N THR A 96 -27.62 28.87 20.24
CA THR A 96 -27.25 29.97 21.15
C THR A 96 -26.01 30.68 20.63
N ASP A 97 -26.23 31.98 20.44
CA ASP A 97 -25.32 33.04 20.07
C ASP A 97 -24.54 33.56 21.30
N ASP A 98 -23.49 34.31 21.01
CA ASP A 98 -22.78 35.26 21.87
C ASP A 98 -21.54 34.81 22.66
N GLY A 99 -20.51 35.66 22.58
CA GLY A 99 -19.27 35.55 23.34
C GLY A 99 -18.01 36.01 22.60
N ARG A 100 -18.01 37.14 21.87
CA ARG A 100 -16.75 37.71 21.35
C ARG A 100 -16.73 39.24 21.36
N GLN A 101 -15.97 39.83 22.29
CA GLN A 101 -15.38 41.16 22.10
C GLN A 101 -14.17 41.41 23.02
N GLN A 102 -13.24 42.22 22.48
CA GLN A 102 -12.12 42.95 23.10
C GLN A 102 -10.79 42.19 23.32
N LEU A 103 -9.59 42.73 23.03
CA LEU A 103 -9.13 44.00 22.44
C LEU A 103 -7.62 43.85 22.09
N ALA A 104 -7.18 44.63 21.09
CA ALA A 104 -5.84 45.06 20.61
C ALA A 104 -4.62 45.02 21.60
N ALA A 105 -3.33 45.10 21.24
CA ALA A 105 -2.55 45.49 20.06
C ALA A 105 -1.03 45.21 20.30
N ALA A 106 -0.20 45.53 19.29
CA ALA A 106 1.28 45.59 19.19
C ALA A 106 1.89 44.35 18.49
N ILE A 107 2.69 44.45 17.42
CA ILE A 107 3.95 45.20 17.27
C ILE A 107 4.19 45.55 15.78
N VAL A 108 4.85 46.69 15.52
CA VAL A 108 5.36 47.15 14.22
C VAL A 108 6.88 47.02 14.16
N ALA A 109 7.37 46.61 12.98
CA ALA A 109 8.70 46.77 12.35
C ALA A 109 9.95 46.14 13.00
N ASP A 110 10.69 45.32 12.23
CA ASP A 110 11.90 45.80 11.54
C ASP A 110 12.37 44.80 10.47
N GLU A 111 12.77 45.32 9.32
CA GLU A 111 13.27 44.61 8.14
C GLU A 111 14.47 45.41 7.62
N SER A 112 15.69 44.86 7.67
CA SER A 112 16.75 45.01 6.65
C SER A 112 18.16 44.65 7.18
N ALA A 113 18.85 43.82 6.40
CA ALA A 113 20.30 43.82 6.07
C ALA A 113 20.63 42.44 5.47
N GLN A 114 20.62 42.28 4.15
CA GLN A 114 21.78 42.35 3.25
C GLN A 114 22.91 41.36 3.61
N LEU A 115 23.12 40.31 2.82
CA LEU A 115 23.82 40.22 1.52
C LEU A 115 25.35 40.07 1.64
N GLN A 116 25.85 39.09 0.87
CA GLN A 116 27.20 38.89 0.31
C GLN A 116 28.18 37.94 1.01
N HIS A 117 28.41 36.80 0.32
CA HIS A 117 29.69 36.21 -0.16
C HIS A 117 29.68 34.70 0.03
N SER A 118 30.16 33.83 -0.87
CA SER A 118 30.85 33.94 -2.17
C SER A 118 31.00 32.50 -2.69
N SER A 119 30.92 32.33 -4.01
CA SER A 119 31.74 31.46 -4.87
C SER A 119 32.02 30.00 -4.47
N THR A 120 31.45 29.02 -5.18
CA THR A 120 31.98 28.34 -6.40
C THR A 120 33.23 27.48 -6.22
N ASP A 121 33.12 26.30 -6.83
CA ASP A 121 34.18 25.42 -7.32
C ASP A 121 34.94 24.54 -6.32
N THR A 122 34.54 23.26 -6.26
CA THR A 122 35.47 22.16 -6.53
C THR A 122 34.70 20.94 -7.06
N ILE A 123 34.40 20.94 -8.35
CA ILE A 123 34.27 19.71 -9.14
C ILE A 123 35.68 19.38 -9.62
N LEU A 124 36.32 18.40 -8.99
CA LEU A 124 37.21 17.41 -9.61
C LEU A 124 37.88 16.63 -8.47
N SER A 125 37.84 15.30 -8.59
CA SER A 125 38.59 14.31 -7.79
C SER A 125 37.75 13.45 -6.83
N SER A 126 36.96 12.53 -7.39
CA SER A 126 36.75 11.22 -6.77
C SER A 126 36.54 10.07 -7.76
N ALA A 127 37.01 10.21 -9.01
CA ALA A 127 37.03 9.12 -10.00
C ALA A 127 38.06 8.00 -9.67
N ALA A 128 38.62 7.99 -8.47
CA ALA A 128 39.56 6.99 -7.97
C ALA A 128 39.07 6.30 -6.68
N ALA A 129 37.75 6.27 -6.46
CA ALA A 129 37.12 5.42 -5.46
C ALA A 129 36.17 4.42 -6.15
N PHE A 130 36.68 3.63 -7.10
CA PHE A 130 36.12 2.30 -7.34
C PHE A 130 36.49 1.42 -6.15
N SER A 131 35.94 1.79 -5.00
CA SER A 131 35.92 0.99 -3.79
C SER A 131 35.26 -0.31 -4.17
N THR A 132 35.96 -1.41 -3.94
CA THR A 132 35.41 -2.76 -3.81
C THR A 132 33.99 -2.66 -3.25
N ILE A 133 32.99 -2.86 -4.11
CA ILE A 133 31.60 -2.91 -3.68
C ILE A 133 31.55 -4.09 -2.72
N SER A 134 31.44 -3.79 -1.43
CA SER A 134 31.19 -4.81 -0.43
C SER A 134 29.97 -5.61 -0.88
N GLU A 135 30.07 -6.93 -0.84
CA GLU A 135 29.00 -7.83 -1.25
C GLU A 135 27.65 -7.32 -0.69
N VAL A 136 26.67 -7.13 -1.58
CA VAL A 136 25.37 -6.58 -1.20
C VAL A 136 24.58 -7.66 -0.48
N THR A 137 24.49 -7.57 0.85
CA THR A 137 23.73 -8.51 1.68
C THR A 137 22.30 -8.02 1.84
N ILE A 138 21.34 -8.88 1.52
CA ILE A 138 19.91 -8.64 1.74
C ILE A 138 19.62 -8.79 3.26
N PRO A 139 18.82 -7.89 3.88
CA PRO A 139 18.50 -7.97 5.30
C PRO A 139 17.83 -9.29 5.71
N GLU A 140 18.14 -9.76 6.91
CA GLU A 140 17.43 -10.87 7.56
C GLU A 140 16.14 -10.37 8.24
N PRO A 141 15.09 -11.21 8.34
CA PRO A 141 15.02 -12.60 7.90
C PRO A 141 14.67 -12.77 6.41
N PHE A 142 14.44 -11.68 5.67
CA PHE A 142 13.98 -11.73 4.28
C PHE A 142 14.88 -12.60 3.39
N ASN A 143 16.20 -12.51 3.57
CA ASN A 143 17.15 -13.30 2.80
C ASN A 143 17.03 -14.82 3.02
N THR A 144 16.72 -15.27 4.25
CA THR A 144 16.58 -16.69 4.60
C THR A 144 15.17 -17.24 4.45
N THR A 145 14.13 -16.41 4.58
CA THR A 145 12.74 -16.88 4.55
C THR A 145 12.06 -16.77 3.19
N ILE A 146 12.60 -15.92 2.32
CA ILE A 146 12.13 -15.76 0.93
C ILE A 146 13.12 -16.45 0.00
N ALA A 147 12.63 -17.39 -0.81
CA ALA A 147 13.49 -18.11 -1.73
C ALA A 147 13.86 -17.25 -2.95
N ASN A 148 14.91 -17.67 -3.65
CA ASN A 148 15.31 -17.01 -4.88
C ASN A 148 14.34 -17.34 -6.03
N ILE A 149 14.13 -16.40 -6.93
CA ILE A 149 13.22 -16.58 -8.09
C ILE A 149 13.71 -17.61 -9.10
N ASN A 150 15.03 -17.87 -9.11
CA ASN A 150 15.65 -18.85 -9.99
C ASN A 150 15.53 -20.28 -9.45
N GLU A 151 15.10 -20.45 -8.20
CA GLU A 151 14.78 -21.75 -7.65
C GLU A 151 13.38 -22.18 -8.13
N PRO A 152 13.17 -23.47 -8.44
CA PRO A 152 11.85 -23.98 -8.78
C PRO A 152 10.79 -23.63 -7.72
N PHE A 153 9.56 -23.39 -8.17
CA PHE A 153 8.42 -23.28 -7.28
C PHE A 153 7.97 -24.68 -6.82
N GLU A 154 7.99 -24.92 -5.50
CA GLU A 154 7.63 -26.16 -4.84
C GLU A 154 6.23 -26.04 -4.22
N THR A 155 5.23 -26.61 -4.88
CA THR A 155 3.84 -26.64 -4.40
C THR A 155 3.74 -27.28 -3.01
N GLY A 156 3.06 -26.60 -2.09
CA GLY A 156 2.86 -27.06 -0.71
C GLY A 156 3.95 -26.62 0.27
N ARG A 157 5.10 -26.14 -0.24
CA ARG A 157 6.17 -25.55 0.54
C ARG A 157 6.27 -24.05 0.33
N ASP A 158 6.06 -23.61 -0.90
CA ASP A 158 6.22 -22.23 -1.29
C ASP A 158 4.89 -21.50 -1.34
N VAL A 159 4.87 -20.31 -0.73
CA VAL A 159 3.66 -19.50 -0.62
C VAL A 159 3.88 -18.19 -1.38
N PRO A 160 3.03 -17.87 -2.38
CA PRO A 160 3.05 -16.59 -3.04
C PRO A 160 3.04 -15.43 -2.04
N TYR A 161 3.99 -14.52 -2.20
CA TYR A 161 4.17 -13.37 -1.33
C TYR A 161 4.15 -12.09 -2.15
N PHE A 162 3.02 -11.38 -2.15
CA PHE A 162 2.88 -10.16 -2.93
C PHE A 162 3.38 -8.96 -2.14
N PHE A 163 4.46 -8.35 -2.63
CA PHE A 163 4.86 -7.03 -2.18
C PHE A 163 3.91 -6.01 -2.78
N HIS A 164 2.99 -5.50 -1.96
CA HIS A 164 2.01 -4.53 -2.38
C HIS A 164 2.63 -3.12 -2.39
N ILE A 165 3.02 -2.67 -3.58
CA ILE A 165 3.40 -1.27 -3.81
C ILE A 165 2.10 -0.46 -3.99
N PRO A 166 1.85 0.56 -3.17
CA PRO A 166 0.62 1.31 -3.25
C PRO A 166 0.45 1.98 -4.61
N ARG A 167 -0.79 1.98 -5.11
CA ARG A 167 -1.16 2.50 -6.44
C ARG A 167 -0.47 1.78 -7.60
N ALA A 168 -0.03 0.54 -7.39
CA ALA A 168 0.55 -0.34 -8.41
C ALA A 168 -0.20 -1.69 -8.52
N ALA A 169 -1.48 -1.65 -8.90
CA ALA A 169 -2.34 -2.81 -9.16
C ALA A 169 -2.60 -3.75 -7.96
N GLY A 170 -2.47 -3.27 -6.72
CA GLY A 170 -2.81 -4.04 -5.52
C GLY A 170 -4.23 -4.60 -5.51
N SER A 171 -5.24 -3.73 -5.62
CA SER A 171 -6.65 -4.14 -5.70
C SER A 171 -6.91 -5.10 -6.87
N THR A 172 -6.29 -4.87 -8.03
CA THR A 172 -6.42 -5.78 -9.18
C THR A 172 -5.91 -7.20 -8.87
N VAL A 173 -4.73 -7.33 -8.26
CA VAL A 173 -4.18 -8.65 -7.89
C VAL A 173 -5.10 -9.33 -6.89
N LYS A 174 -5.56 -8.61 -5.84
CA LYS A 174 -6.49 -9.14 -4.84
C LYS A 174 -7.80 -9.59 -5.46
N ASP A 175 -8.40 -8.75 -6.30
CA ASP A 175 -9.68 -9.02 -6.95
C ASP A 175 -9.58 -10.24 -7.87
N ILE A 176 -8.55 -10.29 -8.73
CA ILE A 176 -8.39 -11.42 -9.67
C ILE A 176 -8.17 -12.72 -8.90
N LEU A 177 -7.26 -12.73 -7.92
CA LEU A 177 -6.93 -13.95 -7.20
C LEU A 177 -8.05 -14.37 -6.24
N GLY A 178 -8.61 -13.45 -5.47
CA GLY A 178 -9.66 -13.74 -4.50
C GLY A 178 -11.02 -14.01 -5.13
N ARG A 179 -11.44 -13.21 -6.13
CA ARG A 179 -12.80 -13.28 -6.70
C ARG A 179 -12.89 -14.18 -7.92
N CYS A 180 -11.86 -14.20 -8.77
CA CYS A 180 -11.87 -15.03 -9.99
C CYS A 180 -11.20 -16.38 -9.77
N ALA A 181 -10.06 -16.45 -9.08
CA ALA A 181 -9.32 -17.69 -8.87
C ALA A 181 -9.61 -18.40 -7.53
N TYR A 182 -10.38 -17.75 -6.64
CA TYR A 182 -10.74 -18.25 -5.30
C TYR A 182 -9.52 -18.60 -4.41
N VAL A 183 -8.40 -17.89 -4.61
CA VAL A 183 -7.22 -17.97 -3.75
C VAL A 183 -7.56 -17.36 -2.38
N ARG A 184 -7.24 -18.06 -1.29
CA ARG A 184 -7.48 -17.54 0.07
C ARG A 184 -6.37 -16.55 0.44
N ILE A 185 -6.73 -15.28 0.54
CA ILE A 185 -5.81 -14.17 0.83
C ILE A 185 -6.20 -13.53 2.16
N ALA A 186 -5.24 -13.33 3.07
CA ALA A 186 -5.48 -12.67 4.35
C ALA A 186 -5.07 -11.19 4.34
N TRP A 187 -5.75 -10.37 3.53
CA TRP A 187 -5.46 -8.94 3.41
C TRP A 187 -5.54 -8.21 4.75
N ASN A 188 -6.69 -8.23 5.44
CA ASN A 188 -6.88 -7.48 6.69
C ASN A 188 -5.88 -7.87 7.77
N ALA A 189 -5.55 -9.17 7.86
CA ALA A 189 -4.60 -9.67 8.86
C ALA A 189 -3.14 -9.26 8.57
N THR A 190 -2.84 -8.78 7.37
CA THR A 190 -1.46 -8.45 6.95
C THR A 190 -1.31 -7.01 6.44
N ALA A 191 -2.37 -6.19 6.59
CA ALA A 191 -2.42 -4.79 6.17
C ALA A 191 -1.72 -3.83 7.15
N THR A 192 -1.54 -4.21 8.42
CA THR A 192 -0.90 -3.38 9.46
C THR A 192 0.24 -4.13 10.17
N MET A 193 1.10 -3.39 10.85
CA MET A 193 2.17 -3.98 11.68
C MET A 193 1.60 -4.82 12.82
N GLU A 194 0.52 -4.37 13.46
CA GLU A 194 -0.19 -5.12 14.49
C GLU A 194 -0.82 -6.39 13.94
N GLY A 195 -1.41 -6.31 12.74
CA GLY A 195 -1.96 -7.45 12.01
C GLY A 195 -0.87 -8.47 11.71
N LEU A 196 0.26 -8.05 11.13
CA LEU A 196 1.40 -8.92 10.84
C LEU A 196 1.94 -9.60 12.11
N LYS A 197 2.05 -8.86 13.21
CA LYS A 197 2.43 -9.45 14.50
C LYS A 197 1.45 -10.53 14.94
N HIS A 198 0.14 -10.26 14.86
CA HIS A 198 -0.88 -11.25 15.21
C HIS A 198 -0.85 -12.47 14.27
N ALA A 199 -0.65 -12.26 12.97
CA ALA A 199 -0.51 -13.31 11.97
C ALA A 199 0.71 -14.21 12.25
N ARG A 200 1.83 -13.64 12.71
CA ARG A 200 3.00 -14.40 13.15
C ARG A 200 2.69 -15.21 14.40
N ASP A 201 2.10 -14.59 15.42
CA ASP A 201 1.81 -15.22 16.71
C ASP A 201 0.79 -16.38 16.56
N THR A 202 -0.09 -16.31 15.57
CA THR A 202 -1.07 -17.35 15.23
C THR A 202 -0.58 -18.33 14.16
N GLN A 203 0.66 -18.19 13.69
CA GLN A 203 1.27 -19.03 12.65
C GLN A 203 0.40 -19.11 11.38
N LEU A 204 -0.09 -17.96 10.90
CA LEU A 204 -1.06 -17.86 9.82
C LEU A 204 -0.65 -18.67 8.58
N VAL A 205 0.62 -18.56 8.16
CA VAL A 205 1.13 -19.29 6.98
C VAL A 205 1.15 -20.80 7.24
N GLN A 206 1.69 -21.22 8.38
CA GLN A 206 1.84 -22.63 8.75
C GLN A 206 0.48 -23.31 9.01
N SER A 207 -0.54 -22.53 9.37
CA SER A 207 -1.90 -23.05 9.59
C SER A 207 -2.59 -23.56 8.32
N GLY A 208 -2.08 -23.20 7.14
CA GLY A 208 -2.70 -23.54 5.85
C GLY A 208 -4.04 -22.83 5.59
N GLN A 209 -4.38 -21.81 6.37
CA GLN A 209 -5.62 -21.03 6.20
C GLN A 209 -5.58 -20.12 4.97
N VAL A 210 -4.38 -19.76 4.50
CA VAL A 210 -4.14 -18.85 3.39
C VAL A 210 -3.32 -19.55 2.30
N ASP A 211 -3.56 -19.15 1.07
CA ASP A 211 -2.81 -19.60 -0.11
C ASP A 211 -1.81 -18.54 -0.57
N MET A 212 -1.93 -17.30 -0.09
CA MET A 212 -1.07 -16.17 -0.45
C MET A 212 -1.07 -15.10 0.65
N ILE A 213 0.10 -14.49 0.84
CA ILE A 213 0.28 -13.30 1.69
C ILE A 213 0.44 -12.06 0.82
N THR A 214 -0.09 -10.92 1.26
CA THR A 214 0.06 -9.62 0.60
C THR A 214 0.31 -8.56 1.66
N THR A 215 1.32 -7.72 1.49
CA THR A 215 1.55 -6.60 2.41
C THR A 215 2.45 -5.55 1.78
N GLN A 216 2.32 -4.31 2.26
CA GLN A 216 3.29 -3.25 1.96
C GLN A 216 4.57 -3.39 2.79
N TYR A 217 4.51 -3.98 3.99
CA TYR A 217 5.68 -4.12 4.88
C TYR A 217 6.51 -5.35 4.51
N LEU A 218 7.23 -5.25 3.40
CA LEU A 218 7.94 -6.37 2.78
C LEU A 218 8.83 -7.18 3.73
N HIS A 219 9.61 -6.51 4.58
CA HIS A 219 10.52 -7.20 5.50
C HIS A 219 9.81 -7.76 6.73
N GLU A 220 8.82 -7.05 7.28
CA GLU A 220 8.03 -7.57 8.41
C GLU A 220 7.17 -8.76 7.98
N GLY A 221 6.54 -8.71 6.81
CA GLY A 221 5.75 -9.83 6.30
C GLY A 221 6.59 -11.07 5.99
N ALA A 222 7.88 -10.90 5.67
CA ALA A 222 8.79 -12.03 5.52
C ALA A 222 9.01 -12.81 6.83
N THR A 223 8.69 -12.23 7.99
CA THR A 223 8.74 -12.91 9.31
C THR A 223 7.63 -13.94 9.51
N LEU A 224 6.63 -13.98 8.62
CA LEU A 224 5.55 -14.98 8.64
C LEU A 224 5.99 -16.37 8.14
N PHE A 225 7.08 -16.41 7.37
CA PHE A 225 7.65 -17.60 6.75
C PHE A 225 8.75 -18.19 7.64
N ASP A 226 8.90 -19.51 7.64
CA ASP A 226 9.92 -20.21 8.44
C ASP A 226 11.20 -20.52 7.64
N GLY A 227 11.18 -20.30 6.32
CA GLY A 227 12.33 -20.52 5.44
C GLY A 227 12.65 -21.99 5.16
N GLN A 228 11.97 -22.93 5.81
CA GLN A 228 12.20 -24.36 5.69
C GLN A 228 11.03 -25.05 5.01
N GLU A 229 9.90 -25.14 5.69
CA GLU A 229 8.68 -25.81 5.21
C GLU A 229 7.71 -24.82 4.57
N HIS A 230 7.80 -23.54 4.95
CA HIS A 230 6.97 -22.47 4.40
C HIS A 230 7.86 -21.30 3.99
N ARG A 231 8.22 -21.25 2.72
CA ARG A 231 9.04 -20.17 2.15
C ARG A 231 8.17 -19.19 1.37
N GLY A 232 8.47 -17.91 1.49
CA GLY A 232 7.81 -16.91 0.65
C GLY A 232 8.36 -16.93 -0.79
N ARG A 233 7.51 -16.66 -1.77
CA ARG A 233 7.89 -16.39 -3.16
C ARG A 233 7.45 -14.99 -3.54
N CYS A 234 8.39 -14.04 -3.46
CA CYS A 234 8.07 -12.64 -3.67
C CYS A 234 7.70 -12.37 -5.13
N PHE A 235 6.67 -11.56 -5.33
CA PHE A 235 6.35 -10.94 -6.61
C PHE A 235 5.70 -9.58 -6.39
N THR A 236 5.76 -8.71 -7.39
CA THR A 236 5.24 -7.34 -7.26
C THR A 236 4.87 -6.73 -8.60
N PHE A 237 3.94 -5.78 -8.59
CA PHE A 237 3.75 -4.85 -9.69
C PHE A 237 4.45 -3.53 -9.36
N MET A 238 5.31 -3.06 -10.26
CA MET A 238 5.95 -1.75 -10.16
C MET A 238 5.30 -0.76 -11.13
N ARG A 239 5.22 0.49 -10.70
CA ARG A 239 4.74 1.62 -11.50
C ARG A 239 5.83 2.68 -11.57
N HIS A 240 5.88 3.41 -12.68
CA HIS A 240 6.74 4.60 -12.80
C HIS A 240 6.58 5.49 -11.56
N PRO A 241 7.67 5.87 -10.86
CA PRO A 241 7.60 6.50 -9.54
C PRO A 241 6.76 7.78 -9.52
N ILE A 242 6.88 8.60 -10.58
CA ILE A 242 6.15 9.86 -10.65
C ILE A 242 4.66 9.62 -10.95
N GLU A 243 4.32 8.66 -11.81
CA GLU A 243 2.92 8.30 -12.03
C GLU A 243 2.28 7.71 -10.77
N ARG A 244 3.04 6.95 -9.99
CA ARG A 244 2.62 6.44 -8.68
C ARG A 244 2.31 7.59 -7.73
N ALA A 245 3.23 8.56 -7.61
CA ALA A 245 3.06 9.73 -6.76
C ALA A 245 1.84 10.58 -7.17
N VAL A 246 1.65 10.82 -8.47
CA VAL A 246 0.47 11.54 -8.98
C VAL A 246 -0.82 10.77 -8.68
N SER A 247 -0.81 9.45 -8.91
CA SER A 247 -1.98 8.62 -8.60
C SER A 247 -2.31 8.62 -7.11
N LEU A 248 -1.29 8.66 -6.25
CA LEU A 248 -1.43 8.74 -4.81
C LEU A 248 -2.04 10.08 -4.37
N PHE A 249 -1.54 11.19 -4.91
CA PHE A 249 -2.08 12.52 -4.63
C PHE A 249 -3.59 12.59 -4.87
N HIS A 250 -4.05 12.13 -6.04
CA HIS A 250 -5.48 12.14 -6.35
C HIS A 250 -6.29 11.19 -5.48
N TYR A 251 -5.72 10.03 -5.15
CA TYR A 251 -6.38 9.02 -4.31
C TYR A 251 -6.57 9.49 -2.87
N LEU A 252 -5.52 10.03 -2.24
CA LEU A 252 -5.59 10.53 -0.86
C LEU A 252 -6.56 11.71 -0.70
N GLY A 253 -6.90 12.42 -1.79
CA GLY A 253 -7.91 13.47 -1.77
C GLY A 253 -9.35 12.98 -1.62
N ILE A 254 -9.62 11.70 -1.87
CA ILE A 254 -11.00 11.15 -1.97
C ILE A 254 -11.23 9.89 -1.14
N ALA A 255 -10.19 9.15 -0.78
CA ALA A 255 -10.31 7.87 -0.09
C ALA A 255 -10.52 8.05 1.42
N SER A 256 -11.74 8.36 1.86
CA SER A 256 -12.02 8.68 3.28
C SER A 256 -11.79 7.54 4.28
N HIS A 257 -11.67 6.29 3.80
CA HIS A 257 -11.34 5.13 4.61
C HIS A 257 -9.84 5.04 4.92
N GLU A 258 -9.00 5.76 4.16
CA GLU A 258 -7.55 5.75 4.35
C GLU A 258 -7.15 6.57 5.58
N PRO A 259 -6.30 6.06 6.49
CA PRO A 259 -5.79 6.85 7.60
C PRO A 259 -4.95 8.05 7.15
N THR A 260 -4.35 7.97 5.97
CA THR A 260 -3.65 9.09 5.33
C THR A 260 -4.53 9.91 4.40
N TYR A 261 -5.84 9.68 4.39
CA TYR A 261 -6.81 10.52 3.71
C TYR A 261 -6.59 11.98 4.07
N ASP A 262 -6.49 12.81 3.05
CA ASP A 262 -6.43 14.25 3.21
C ASP A 262 -7.40 14.96 2.26
N PRO A 263 -8.56 15.40 2.76
CA PRO A 263 -9.53 16.11 1.93
C PRO A 263 -8.98 17.42 1.33
N GLN A 264 -7.91 17.99 1.91
CA GLN A 264 -7.30 19.23 1.42
C GLN A 264 -6.59 19.05 0.08
N LEU A 265 -6.15 17.83 -0.28
CA LEU A 265 -5.51 17.58 -1.57
C LEU A 265 -6.43 17.90 -2.76
N ARG A 266 -7.75 17.90 -2.57
CA ARG A 266 -8.73 18.30 -3.59
C ARG A 266 -8.67 19.78 -3.97
N TYR A 267 -8.07 20.61 -3.12
CA TYR A 267 -8.09 22.07 -3.25
C TYR A 267 -6.71 22.67 -3.51
N ILE A 268 -5.67 21.83 -3.64
CA ILE A 268 -4.31 22.27 -3.97
C ILE A 268 -3.87 21.63 -5.29
N SER A 269 -2.88 22.23 -5.95
CA SER A 269 -2.30 21.62 -7.15
C SER A 269 -1.28 20.53 -6.80
N ILE A 270 -0.98 19.66 -7.76
CA ILE A 270 0.13 18.68 -7.64
C ILE A 270 1.44 19.40 -7.33
N GLU A 271 1.70 20.56 -7.93
CA GLU A 271 2.91 21.33 -7.66
C GLU A 271 2.96 21.79 -6.19
N MET A 272 1.85 22.30 -5.65
CA MET A 272 1.78 22.69 -4.22
C MET A 272 2.03 21.49 -3.31
N TRP A 273 1.45 20.33 -3.64
CA TRP A 273 1.69 19.10 -2.90
C TRP A 273 3.16 18.64 -3.00
N ALA A 274 3.75 18.67 -4.19
CA ALA A 274 5.14 18.32 -4.42
C ALA A 274 6.12 19.26 -3.68
N ARG A 275 5.76 20.51 -3.42
CA ARG A 275 6.54 21.43 -2.56
C ARG A 275 6.35 21.20 -1.06
N SER A 276 5.30 20.48 -0.67
CA SER A 276 4.93 20.28 0.73
C SER A 276 5.74 19.16 1.39
N LYS A 277 5.63 19.02 2.71
CA LYS A 277 6.20 17.89 3.47
C LYS A 277 5.31 16.64 3.48
N ARG A 278 4.24 16.64 2.68
CA ARG A 278 3.19 15.59 2.68
C ARG A 278 3.43 14.50 1.65
N ILE A 279 4.47 14.65 0.84
CA ILE A 279 4.84 13.75 -0.25
C ILE A 279 5.83 12.69 0.24
N GLU A 280 5.72 11.49 -0.32
CA GLU A 280 6.66 10.41 -0.06
C GLU A 280 7.98 10.61 -0.83
N HIS A 281 9.06 10.15 -0.22
CA HIS A 281 10.39 10.22 -0.79
C HIS A 281 11.00 8.83 -0.95
N ASN A 282 11.23 8.41 -2.20
CA ASN A 282 11.87 7.14 -2.55
C ASN A 282 11.24 5.92 -1.85
N TRP A 283 9.89 5.88 -1.82
CA TRP A 283 9.13 4.89 -1.06
C TRP A 283 9.53 3.46 -1.41
N MET A 284 9.70 3.13 -2.70
CA MET A 284 10.03 1.76 -3.12
C MET A 284 11.41 1.36 -2.61
N THR A 285 12.40 2.24 -2.75
CA THR A 285 13.76 2.01 -2.27
C THR A 285 13.79 1.80 -0.76
N ARG A 286 13.04 2.60 0.02
CA ARG A 286 12.94 2.43 1.48
C ARG A 286 12.43 1.06 1.87
N PHE A 287 11.30 0.66 1.30
CA PHE A 287 10.65 -0.60 1.64
C PHE A 287 11.43 -1.82 1.16
N LEU A 288 12.08 -1.75 -0.01
CA LEU A 288 12.91 -2.86 -0.50
C LEU A 288 14.24 -2.98 0.26
N SER A 289 14.83 -1.87 0.69
CA SER A 289 16.09 -1.87 1.47
C SER A 289 15.92 -2.07 2.97
N ASN A 290 14.68 -1.99 3.47
CA ASN A 290 14.32 -1.93 4.90
C ASN A 290 14.78 -0.65 5.64
N GLU A 291 15.21 0.39 4.93
CA GLU A 291 15.53 1.70 5.52
C GLU A 291 14.30 2.63 5.46
N LEU A 292 13.38 2.43 6.40
CA LEU A 292 12.10 3.15 6.44
C LEU A 292 12.24 4.61 6.90
N LEU A 293 13.31 4.95 7.62
CA LEU A 293 13.53 6.26 8.22
C LEU A 293 14.86 6.86 7.76
N GLY A 294 15.10 8.14 8.06
CA GLY A 294 16.38 8.79 7.78
C GLY A 294 16.74 8.91 6.30
N ASP A 295 18.01 9.20 6.04
CA ASP A 295 18.53 9.47 4.71
C ASP A 295 18.88 8.16 3.97
N LEU A 296 18.55 8.12 2.68
CA LEU A 296 18.94 7.00 1.84
C LEU A 296 20.34 7.22 1.27
N THR A 297 21.11 6.14 1.22
CA THR A 297 22.46 6.11 0.63
C THR A 297 22.44 5.26 -0.64
N PRO A 298 23.47 5.36 -1.52
CA PRO A 298 23.61 4.46 -2.66
C PRO A 298 23.59 2.98 -2.28
N ARG A 299 24.05 2.62 -1.05
CA ARG A 299 23.98 1.25 -0.55
C ARG A 299 22.55 0.75 -0.42
N HIS A 300 21.60 1.59 0.01
CA HIS A 300 20.19 1.20 0.12
C HIS A 300 19.58 0.90 -1.25
N LEU A 301 19.93 1.69 -2.27
CA LEU A 301 19.53 1.40 -3.64
C LEU A 301 20.08 0.04 -4.11
N GLU A 302 21.34 -0.25 -3.85
CA GLU A 302 21.93 -1.54 -4.22
C GLU A 302 21.26 -2.73 -3.49
N ILE A 303 20.88 -2.57 -2.22
CA ILE A 303 20.08 -3.58 -1.49
C ILE A 303 18.72 -3.77 -2.17
N ALA A 304 18.02 -2.67 -2.52
CA ALA A 304 16.73 -2.74 -3.18
C ALA A 304 16.83 -3.46 -4.55
N LYS A 305 17.88 -3.16 -5.34
CA LYS A 305 18.19 -3.86 -6.59
C LYS A 305 18.47 -5.34 -6.35
N ALA A 306 19.21 -5.70 -5.30
CA ALA A 306 19.50 -7.09 -4.95
C ALA A 306 18.22 -7.87 -4.58
N VAL A 307 17.32 -7.27 -3.79
CA VAL A 307 16.01 -7.85 -3.45
C VAL A 307 15.19 -8.12 -4.71
N LEU A 308 15.06 -7.13 -5.61
CA LEU A 308 14.32 -7.32 -6.86
C LEU A 308 14.95 -8.39 -7.76
N ARG A 309 16.28 -8.39 -7.90
CA ARG A 309 16.98 -9.33 -8.78
C ARG A 309 16.87 -10.77 -8.30
N GLN A 310 17.06 -10.98 -7.00
CA GLN A 310 17.23 -12.32 -6.44
C GLN A 310 15.92 -12.92 -5.96
N LYS A 311 15.05 -12.11 -5.35
CA LYS A 311 13.94 -12.62 -4.52
C LYS A 311 12.55 -12.37 -5.10
N CYS A 312 12.37 -11.34 -5.94
CA CYS A 312 11.04 -10.93 -6.40
C CYS A 312 10.85 -11.08 -7.92
N LEU A 313 9.76 -11.74 -8.32
CA LEU A 313 9.30 -11.72 -9.71
C LEU A 313 8.67 -10.36 -10.02
N VAL A 314 9.25 -9.62 -10.96
CA VAL A 314 8.86 -8.24 -11.28
C VAL A 314 7.78 -8.24 -12.36
N GLY A 315 6.70 -7.50 -12.10
CA GLY A 315 5.73 -7.06 -13.09
C GLY A 315 5.76 -5.55 -13.24
N LEU A 316 5.43 -5.05 -14.43
CA LEU A 316 5.34 -3.62 -14.72
C LEU A 316 3.91 -3.23 -15.05
N MET A 317 3.53 -2.06 -14.56
CA MET A 317 2.20 -1.51 -14.81
C MET A 317 1.99 -1.06 -16.26
N GLU A 318 3.05 -0.65 -16.95
CA GLU A 318 3.03 -0.39 -18.40
C GLU A 318 2.86 -1.68 -19.22
N GLU A 319 3.31 -2.82 -18.69
CA GLU A 319 3.22 -4.16 -19.32
C GLU A 319 2.27 -5.09 -18.55
N LYS A 320 1.10 -4.57 -18.13
CA LYS A 320 0.17 -5.28 -17.22
C LYS A 320 -0.21 -6.68 -17.68
N SER A 321 -0.59 -6.84 -18.94
CA SER A 321 -1.06 -8.11 -19.48
C SER A 321 0.04 -9.17 -19.49
N GLU A 322 1.25 -8.79 -19.91
CA GLU A 322 2.42 -9.68 -19.92
C GLU A 322 2.88 -10.02 -18.49
N SER A 323 2.90 -9.02 -17.60
CA SER A 323 3.24 -9.21 -16.18
C SER A 323 2.30 -10.22 -15.52
N TRP A 324 1.00 -10.08 -15.77
CA TRP A 324 0.00 -11.02 -15.26
C TRP A 324 0.21 -12.44 -15.80
N LEU A 325 0.45 -12.58 -17.10
CA LEU A 325 0.71 -13.88 -17.73
C LEU A 325 1.90 -14.59 -17.08
N ARG A 326 2.96 -13.85 -16.75
CA ARG A 326 4.15 -14.38 -16.08
C ARG A 326 3.85 -14.82 -14.66
N PHE A 327 3.10 -14.04 -13.88
CA PHE A 327 2.68 -14.45 -12.54
C PHE A 327 1.83 -15.71 -12.59
N GLN A 328 0.85 -15.77 -13.49
CA GLN A 328 0.01 -16.93 -13.68
C GLN A 328 0.84 -18.18 -14.02
N LYS A 329 1.83 -18.04 -14.92
CA LYS A 329 2.72 -19.14 -15.31
C LYS A 329 3.65 -19.57 -14.16
N PHE A 330 4.24 -18.62 -13.44
CA PHE A 330 5.19 -18.88 -12.36
C PHE A 330 4.53 -19.62 -11.17
N PHE A 331 3.35 -19.16 -10.74
CA PHE A 331 2.63 -19.75 -9.61
C PHE A 331 1.68 -20.88 -10.01
N GLY A 332 1.57 -21.19 -11.30
CA GLY A 332 0.68 -22.22 -11.82
C GLY A 332 -0.80 -21.94 -11.57
N TRP A 333 -1.20 -20.67 -11.39
CA TRP A 333 -2.61 -20.32 -11.16
C TRP A 333 -3.48 -20.67 -12.35
N GLN A 334 -4.64 -21.27 -12.07
CA GLN A 334 -5.51 -21.82 -13.10
C GLN A 334 -6.86 -21.09 -13.15
N PHE A 335 -7.28 -20.80 -14.38
CA PHE A 335 -8.58 -20.19 -14.69
C PHE A 335 -9.38 -21.16 -15.57
N TYR A 336 -9.89 -22.21 -14.92
CA TYR A 336 -10.46 -23.38 -15.60
C TYR A 336 -11.73 -23.07 -16.39
N THR A 337 -12.63 -22.26 -15.82
CA THR A 337 -13.90 -21.93 -16.48
C THR A 337 -13.78 -20.67 -17.33
N GLN A 338 -14.68 -20.55 -18.31
CA GLN A 338 -14.80 -19.33 -19.11
C GLN A 338 -15.10 -18.11 -18.23
N GLU A 339 -15.95 -18.28 -17.21
CA GLU A 339 -16.32 -17.22 -16.28
C GLU A 339 -15.12 -16.69 -15.49
N MET A 340 -14.22 -17.59 -15.04
CA MET A 340 -12.99 -17.19 -14.34
C MET A 340 -12.07 -16.37 -15.24
N ARG A 341 -11.94 -16.77 -16.52
CA ARG A 341 -11.12 -16.05 -17.51
C ARG A 341 -11.71 -14.68 -17.85
N GLU A 342 -13.02 -14.61 -18.06
CA GLU A 342 -13.73 -13.35 -18.32
C GLU A 342 -13.64 -12.40 -17.12
N CYS A 343 -13.81 -12.90 -15.89
CA CYS A 343 -13.63 -12.14 -14.65
C CYS A 343 -12.22 -11.53 -14.56
N ARG A 344 -11.19 -12.34 -14.82
CA ARG A 344 -9.79 -11.90 -14.85
C ARG A 344 -9.57 -10.83 -15.92
N ASP A 345 -9.99 -11.09 -17.15
CA ASP A 345 -9.74 -10.22 -18.30
C ASP A 345 -10.47 -8.87 -18.14
N GLU A 346 -11.66 -8.90 -17.54
CA GLU A 346 -12.41 -7.70 -17.18
C GLU A 346 -11.66 -6.85 -16.15
N LEU A 347 -11.18 -7.44 -15.05
CA LEU A 347 -10.46 -6.72 -13.99
C LEU A 347 -9.08 -6.21 -14.45
N LEU A 348 -8.39 -6.97 -15.31
CA LEU A 348 -7.07 -6.61 -15.82
C LEU A 348 -7.12 -5.46 -16.84
N ASN A 349 -8.15 -5.41 -17.68
CA ASN A 349 -8.20 -4.50 -18.81
C ASN A 349 -9.27 -3.40 -18.70
N TRP A 350 -10.44 -3.69 -18.13
CA TRP A 350 -11.65 -2.85 -18.29
C TRP A 350 -12.14 -2.23 -16.97
N LYS A 351 -12.20 -3.03 -15.90
CA LYS A 351 -12.69 -2.65 -14.56
C LYS A 351 -11.58 -2.71 -13.53
N TRP A 352 -10.56 -1.89 -13.72
CA TRP A 352 -9.56 -1.69 -12.69
C TRP A 352 -10.16 -0.90 -11.52
N SER A 353 -10.30 -1.56 -10.36
CA SER A 353 -10.63 -0.93 -9.07
C SER A 353 -9.64 0.21 -8.74
N GLY A 354 -10.15 1.37 -8.34
CA GLY A 354 -9.31 2.54 -8.04
C GLY A 354 -8.78 3.34 -9.24
N LYS A 355 -9.31 3.13 -10.47
CA LYS A 355 -9.01 3.99 -11.64
C LYS A 355 -9.64 5.37 -11.48
N HIS A 356 -8.95 6.25 -10.76
CA HIS A 356 -9.21 7.67 -10.84
C HIS A 356 -8.47 8.21 -12.06
N ARG A 357 -9.22 8.64 -13.08
CA ARG A 357 -8.61 9.35 -14.22
C ARG A 357 -8.02 10.64 -13.67
N HIS A 358 -6.73 10.78 -13.83
CA HIS A 358 -6.01 12.00 -13.59
C HIS A 358 -5.10 12.24 -14.78
N ASP A 359 -4.83 13.50 -15.07
CA ASP A 359 -3.93 13.86 -16.15
C ASP A 359 -2.50 13.43 -15.79
N LEU A 360 -1.71 13.17 -16.83
CA LEU A 360 -0.27 13.01 -16.67
C LEU A 360 0.33 14.39 -16.40
N VAL A 361 1.34 14.41 -15.52
CA VAL A 361 2.12 15.61 -15.28
C VAL A 361 3.18 15.69 -16.39
N PRO A 362 3.24 16.79 -17.18
CA PRO A 362 4.22 16.92 -18.25
C PRO A 362 5.66 16.88 -17.70
N GLU A 363 6.56 16.18 -18.41
CA GLU A 363 7.94 15.97 -17.95
C GLU A 363 8.75 17.28 -17.81
N ASP A 364 8.38 18.31 -18.55
CA ASP A 364 8.98 19.65 -18.53
C ASP A 364 8.35 20.59 -17.49
N SER A 365 7.35 20.11 -16.73
CA SER A 365 6.66 20.94 -15.73
C SER A 365 7.44 21.06 -14.42
N PRO A 366 7.29 22.18 -13.68
CA PRO A 366 7.88 22.33 -12.35
C PRO A 366 7.45 21.23 -11.36
N ALA A 367 6.21 20.76 -11.49
CA ALA A 367 5.70 19.66 -10.67
C ALA A 367 6.48 18.36 -10.93
N TRP A 368 6.72 18.01 -12.20
CA TRP A 368 7.50 16.82 -12.54
C TRP A 368 8.92 16.87 -11.98
N GLU A 369 9.60 18.01 -12.15
CA GLU A 369 10.96 18.21 -11.64
C GLU A 369 11.03 18.03 -10.11
N LEU A 370 10.06 18.56 -9.37
CA LEU A 370 9.97 18.40 -7.92
C LEU A 370 9.73 16.94 -7.52
N LEU A 371 8.79 16.25 -8.18
CA LEU A 371 8.48 14.84 -7.94
C LEU A 371 9.69 13.95 -8.25
N TYR A 372 10.39 14.22 -9.36
CA TYR A 372 11.61 13.53 -9.77
C TYR A 372 12.71 13.66 -8.71
N LYS A 373 13.03 14.89 -8.28
CA LYS A 373 14.08 15.15 -7.28
C LYS A 373 13.84 14.41 -5.96
N GLN A 374 12.58 14.29 -5.57
CA GLN A 374 12.17 13.60 -4.35
C GLN A 374 12.18 12.08 -4.45
N ASN A 375 12.19 11.53 -5.67
CA ASN A 375 12.10 10.11 -5.95
C ASN A 375 13.26 9.61 -6.83
N ILE A 376 14.41 10.29 -6.78
CA ILE A 376 15.55 10.01 -7.68
C ILE A 376 16.04 8.54 -7.60
N LEU A 377 16.05 7.93 -6.41
CA LEU A 377 16.46 6.54 -6.23
C LEU A 377 15.37 5.58 -6.73
N ASP A 378 14.11 5.92 -6.54
CA ASP A 378 13.00 5.14 -7.09
C ASP A 378 12.98 5.21 -8.63
N MET A 379 13.39 6.32 -9.23
CA MET A 379 13.56 6.44 -10.68
C MET A 379 14.63 5.47 -11.19
N GLU A 380 15.82 5.48 -10.58
CA GLU A 380 16.90 4.55 -10.94
C GLU A 380 16.50 3.08 -10.68
N LEU A 381 15.82 2.82 -9.57
CA LEU A 381 15.31 1.49 -9.22
C LEU A 381 14.27 1.00 -10.23
N TYR A 382 13.39 1.88 -10.70
CA TYR A 382 12.37 1.53 -11.70
C TYR A 382 13.01 1.22 -13.05
N ASP A 383 13.99 2.00 -13.50
CA ASP A 383 14.73 1.70 -14.73
C ASP A 383 15.44 0.35 -14.65
N TYR A 384 16.01 0.04 -13.49
CA TYR A 384 16.57 -1.28 -13.23
C TYR A 384 15.51 -2.39 -13.22
N ALA A 385 14.33 -2.14 -12.65
CA ALA A 385 13.21 -3.09 -12.68
C ALA A 385 12.73 -3.37 -14.11
N ARG A 386 12.79 -2.39 -15.03
CA ARG A 386 12.50 -2.61 -16.45
C ARG A 386 13.52 -3.54 -17.12
N GLN A 387 14.80 -3.40 -16.77
CA GLN A 387 15.84 -4.33 -17.23
C GLN A 387 15.59 -5.75 -16.70
N LEU A 388 15.32 -5.87 -15.39
CA LEU A 388 14.97 -7.16 -14.78
C LEU A 388 13.73 -7.79 -15.41
N PHE A 389 12.71 -7.01 -15.74
CA PHE A 389 11.53 -7.51 -16.43
C PHE A 389 11.90 -8.16 -17.76
N VAL A 390 12.85 -7.61 -18.52
CA VAL A 390 13.33 -8.25 -19.75
C VAL A 390 14.15 -9.52 -19.43
N GLU A 391 15.08 -9.44 -18.48
CA GLU A 391 15.96 -10.57 -18.08
C GLU A 391 15.17 -11.78 -17.55
N GLN A 392 14.16 -11.54 -16.70
CA GLN A 392 13.31 -12.55 -16.08
C GLN A 392 12.43 -13.29 -17.10
N ARG A 393 12.38 -12.85 -18.37
CA ARG A 393 11.72 -13.62 -19.44
C ARG A 393 12.35 -15.01 -19.62
N SER A 394 13.64 -15.15 -19.32
CA SER A 394 14.38 -16.42 -19.37
C SER A 394 13.78 -17.49 -18.44
N LEU A 395 13.15 -17.11 -17.32
CA LEU A 395 12.46 -18.03 -16.40
C LEU A 395 11.30 -18.80 -17.05
N PHE A 396 10.83 -18.33 -18.21
CA PHE A 396 9.64 -18.86 -18.87
C PHE A 396 9.92 -19.46 -20.25
N GLN A 397 11.17 -19.49 -20.69
CA GLN A 397 11.55 -20.17 -21.91
C GLN A 397 11.67 -21.67 -21.60
N SER A 398 11.03 -22.50 -22.41
CA SER A 398 11.24 -23.95 -22.37
C SER A 398 12.63 -24.23 -22.92
N ASP A 399 13.44 -25.05 -22.24
CA ASP A 399 14.57 -25.72 -22.89
C ASP A 399 14.11 -26.60 -24.05
#